data_AF-A0A424SQW6-F1
#
_entry.id   AF-A0A424SQW6-F1
#
_cell.length_a   1.000
_cell.length_b   1.000
_cell.length_c   1.000
_cell.angle_alpha   90.00
_cell.angle_beta   90.00
_cell.angle_gamma   90.00
#
_symmetry.space_group_name_H-M   'P 1'
#
loop_
_entity.id
_entity.type
_entity.pdbx_description
1 polymer ?
#
loop_
_entity_poly.entity_id
_entity_poly.type
_entity_poly.pdbx_seq_one_letter_code
_entity_poly.pdbx_strand_id
1 'polypeptide(L)'
;MKKIYCDMDGVLVDFVKGAESLTGKSITDWSKGSKSEKWGMIKSNPNFWRELPWMSGGKQLWNFLKRYDTEILSAFVEDTYDKNCIPGKRFWASKNLGISSNKINLVKRVQKQQFAKKDAILIDDYPKNVNEFRARGGQGIVHNGDTSRTLRLLKKMM
;
A
#
# COMPACT_ATOMS: atom_id res chain seq x y z
N MET A 1 -17.58 15.66 -1.71
CA MET A 1 -17.16 14.39 -1.06
C MET A 1 -15.67 14.24 -1.28
N LYS A 2 -14.88 13.99 -0.23
CA LYS A 2 -13.42 13.87 -0.37
C LYS A 2 -13.03 12.54 -1.04
N LYS A 3 -12.00 12.59 -1.89
CA LYS A 3 -11.37 11.41 -2.50
C LYS A 3 -10.36 10.83 -1.52
N ILE A 4 -10.39 9.52 -1.30
CA ILE A 4 -9.40 8.85 -0.44
C ILE A 4 -8.55 7.90 -1.27
N TYR A 5 -7.25 8.02 -1.13
CA TYR A 5 -6.25 7.10 -1.66
C TYR A 5 -5.64 6.33 -0.51
N CYS A 6 -5.66 5.01 -0.59
CA CYS A 6 -5.11 4.12 0.43
C CYS A 6 -3.99 3.27 -0.18
N ASP A 7 -2.82 3.26 0.45
CA ASP A 7 -1.76 2.33 0.08
C ASP A 7 -2.13 0.89 0.47
N MET A 8 -1.40 -0.07 -0.10
CA MET A 8 -1.51 -1.49 0.24
C MET A 8 -0.42 -1.90 1.23
N ASP A 9 0.82 -1.96 0.79
CA ASP A 9 1.92 -2.51 1.58
C ASP A 9 2.16 -1.62 2.80
N GLY A 10 2.25 -2.21 4.01
CA GLY A 10 2.40 -1.47 5.26
C GLY A 10 1.13 -0.81 5.79
N VAL A 11 0.01 -0.82 5.04
CA VAL A 11 -1.29 -0.24 5.45
C VAL A 11 -2.40 -1.30 5.50
N LEU A 12 -2.71 -1.93 4.37
CA LEU A 12 -3.70 -3.01 4.27
C LEU A 12 -3.05 -4.39 4.20
N VAL A 13 -1.83 -4.45 3.68
CA VAL A 13 -1.09 -5.66 3.33
C VAL A 13 0.21 -5.72 4.13
N ASP A 14 0.47 -6.84 4.77
CA ASP A 14 1.68 -7.07 5.55
C ASP A 14 2.79 -7.67 4.66
N PHE A 15 3.44 -6.79 3.89
CA PHE A 15 4.58 -7.14 3.05
C PHE A 15 5.74 -7.69 3.88
N VAL A 16 5.99 -7.10 5.06
CA VAL A 16 7.09 -7.48 5.96
C VAL A 16 6.95 -8.95 6.33
N LYS A 17 5.79 -9.35 6.89
CA LYS A 17 5.55 -10.74 7.26
C LYS A 17 5.61 -11.68 6.07
N GLY A 18 5.11 -11.27 4.91
CA GLY A 18 5.21 -12.05 3.68
C GLY A 18 6.65 -12.30 3.25
N ALA A 19 7.48 -11.25 3.24
CA ALA A 19 8.89 -11.34 2.87
C ALA A 19 9.68 -12.17 3.87
N GLU A 20 9.47 -11.99 5.17
CA GLU A 20 10.13 -12.76 6.21
C GLU A 20 9.75 -14.25 6.15
N SER A 21 8.47 -14.55 5.95
CA SER A 21 7.99 -15.94 5.82
C SER A 21 8.57 -16.64 4.59
N LEU A 22 8.67 -15.92 3.46
CA LEU A 22 9.19 -16.50 2.22
C LEU A 22 10.71 -16.69 2.27
N THR A 23 11.43 -15.72 2.81
CA THR A 23 12.90 -15.69 2.74
C THR A 23 13.59 -16.30 3.95
N GLY A 24 12.87 -16.49 5.06
CA GLY A 24 13.43 -16.91 6.34
C GLY A 24 14.35 -15.86 6.99
N LYS A 25 14.44 -14.65 6.43
CA LYS A 25 15.28 -13.55 6.94
C LYS A 25 14.38 -12.50 7.60
N SER A 26 14.87 -11.89 8.68
CA SER A 26 14.24 -10.67 9.21
C SER A 26 14.20 -9.59 8.12
N ILE A 27 13.24 -8.67 8.18
CA ILE A 27 13.16 -7.57 7.21
C ILE A 27 14.42 -6.71 7.23
N THR A 28 15.04 -6.56 8.40
CA THR A 28 16.31 -5.86 8.58
C THR A 28 17.42 -6.55 7.81
N ASP A 29 17.54 -7.87 7.88
CA ASP A 29 18.60 -8.60 7.18
C ASP A 29 18.31 -8.76 5.69
N TRP A 30 17.04 -8.95 5.32
CA TRP A 30 16.59 -8.86 3.94
C TRP A 30 16.98 -7.50 3.32
N SER A 31 16.78 -6.40 4.05
CA SER A 31 17.11 -5.04 3.58
C SER A 31 18.60 -4.78 3.34
N LYS A 32 19.50 -5.62 3.87
CA LYS A 32 20.96 -5.52 3.65
C LYS A 32 21.44 -6.27 2.41
N GLY A 33 20.64 -7.22 1.90
CA GLY A 33 21.00 -8.02 0.73
C GLY A 33 21.15 -7.20 -0.56
N SER A 34 21.84 -7.75 -1.55
CA SER A 34 21.84 -7.22 -2.91
C SER A 34 20.43 -7.22 -3.50
N LYS A 35 20.21 -6.46 -4.58
CA LYS A 35 18.91 -6.44 -5.28
C LYS A 35 18.47 -7.84 -5.72
N SER A 36 19.41 -8.67 -6.17
CA SER A 36 19.13 -10.04 -6.61
C SER A 36 18.71 -10.92 -5.44
N GLU A 37 19.43 -10.86 -4.31
CA GLU A 37 19.09 -11.65 -3.11
C GLU A 37 17.76 -11.25 -2.50
N LYS A 38 17.46 -9.95 -2.46
CA LYS A 38 16.19 -9.42 -1.95
C LYS A 38 15.00 -9.89 -2.76
N TRP A 39 15.07 -9.68 -4.07
CA TRP A 39 13.91 -9.83 -4.95
C TRP A 39 13.85 -11.18 -5.64
N GLY A 40 14.94 -11.96 -5.66
CA GLY A 40 15.02 -13.24 -6.35
C GLY A 40 13.94 -14.23 -5.90
N MET A 41 13.86 -14.48 -4.58
CA MET A 41 12.85 -15.39 -4.01
C MET A 41 11.42 -14.89 -4.21
N ILE A 42 11.20 -13.58 -4.02
CA ILE A 42 9.90 -12.94 -4.22
C ILE A 42 9.44 -13.12 -5.67
N LYS A 43 10.32 -12.85 -6.64
CA LYS A 43 10.02 -12.97 -8.07
C LYS A 43 9.81 -14.41 -8.53
N SER A 44 10.54 -15.36 -7.94
CA SER A 44 10.36 -16.77 -8.26
C SER A 44 9.04 -17.32 -7.73
N ASN A 45 8.40 -16.67 -6.75
CA ASN A 45 7.10 -17.07 -6.23
C ASN A 45 5.96 -16.31 -6.96
N PRO A 46 5.21 -16.96 -7.87
CA PRO A 46 4.13 -16.31 -8.62
C PRO A 46 2.95 -15.86 -7.74
N ASN A 47 2.82 -16.41 -6.54
CA ASN A 47 1.71 -16.15 -5.63
C ASN A 47 2.03 -15.13 -4.55
N PHE A 48 3.30 -14.72 -4.39
CA PHE A 48 3.75 -13.86 -3.29
C PHE A 48 2.79 -12.70 -3.04
N TRP A 49 2.63 -11.81 -4.03
CA TRP A 49 1.78 -10.61 -3.93
C TRP A 49 0.29 -10.91 -3.77
N ARG A 50 -0.17 -12.08 -4.22
CA ARG A 50 -1.60 -12.47 -4.23
C ARG A 50 -2.05 -13.05 -2.90
N GLU A 51 -1.11 -13.58 -2.13
CA GLU A 51 -1.35 -14.32 -0.90
C GLU A 51 -0.81 -13.60 0.34
N LEU A 52 -0.30 -12.37 0.17
CA LEU A 52 0.17 -11.57 1.31
C LEU A 52 -0.93 -11.44 2.37
N PRO A 53 -0.56 -11.58 3.66
CA PRO A 53 -1.53 -11.47 4.74
C PRO A 53 -2.02 -10.03 4.89
N TRP A 54 -3.19 -9.89 5.53
CA TRP A 54 -3.67 -8.59 5.98
C TRP A 54 -2.74 -8.00 7.03
N MET A 55 -2.53 -6.68 6.95
CA MET A 55 -1.92 -5.91 8.03
C MET A 55 -2.78 -5.96 9.30
N SER A 56 -2.15 -5.91 10.47
CA SER A 56 -2.87 -5.77 11.74
C SER A 56 -3.77 -4.52 11.70
N GLY A 57 -5.06 -4.69 11.94
CA GLY A 57 -6.06 -3.62 11.80
C GLY A 57 -6.46 -3.26 10.35
N GLY A 58 -5.82 -3.82 9.32
CA GLY A 58 -6.10 -3.52 7.92
C GLY A 58 -7.56 -3.78 7.51
N LYS A 59 -8.16 -4.87 7.99
CA LYS A 59 -9.60 -5.15 7.79
C LYS A 59 -10.50 -4.11 8.45
N GLN A 60 -10.14 -3.65 9.65
CA GLN A 60 -10.89 -2.62 10.38
C GLN A 60 -10.81 -1.28 9.62
N LEU A 61 -9.62 -0.90 9.16
CA LEU A 61 -9.42 0.29 8.33
C LEU A 61 -10.23 0.21 7.05
N TRP A 62 -10.13 -0.90 6.30
CA TRP A 62 -10.86 -1.06 5.04
C TRP A 62 -12.38 -1.01 5.22
N ASN A 63 -12.91 -1.65 6.27
CA ASN A 63 -14.34 -1.61 6.57
C ASN A 63 -14.86 -0.19 6.81
N PHE A 64 -14.03 0.70 7.35
CA PHE A 64 -14.36 2.12 7.44
C PHE A 64 -14.31 2.81 6.06
N LEU A 65 -13.20 2.62 5.33
CA LEU A 65 -12.91 3.29 4.06
C LEU A 65 -13.86 2.93 2.92
N LYS A 66 -14.33 1.67 2.85
CA LYS A 66 -15.18 1.17 1.76
C LYS A 66 -16.54 1.87 1.65
N ARG A 67 -16.94 2.64 2.67
CA ARG A 67 -18.17 3.45 2.69
C ARG A 67 -18.02 4.82 2.02
N TYR A 68 -16.80 5.17 1.61
CA TYR A 68 -16.46 6.45 1.02
C TYR A 68 -15.86 6.26 -0.38
N ASP A 69 -15.62 7.36 -1.10
CA ASP A 69 -14.93 7.31 -2.39
C ASP A 69 -13.43 7.02 -2.21
N THR A 70 -13.14 5.74 -1.95
CA THR A 70 -11.79 5.23 -1.73
C THR A 70 -11.30 4.47 -2.96
N GLU A 71 -10.06 4.76 -3.36
CA GLU A 71 -9.29 4.01 -4.33
C GLU A 71 -7.98 3.53 -3.71
N ILE A 72 -7.47 2.41 -4.23
CA ILE A 72 -6.11 1.97 -3.93
C ILE A 72 -5.13 2.80 -4.75
N LEU A 73 -4.08 3.27 -4.08
CA LEU A 73 -2.94 3.93 -4.70
C LEU A 73 -1.67 3.31 -4.16
N SER A 74 -1.18 2.25 -4.81
CA SER A 74 -0.04 1.48 -4.35
C SER A 74 1.10 1.47 -5.35
N ALA A 75 2.31 1.39 -4.84
CA ALA A 75 3.48 1.30 -5.68
C ALA A 75 3.74 -0.13 -6.16
N PHE A 76 4.18 -0.29 -7.40
CA PHE A 76 4.83 -1.52 -7.84
C PHE A 76 6.34 -1.46 -7.60
N VAL A 77 7.02 -2.61 -7.57
CA VAL A 77 8.49 -2.67 -7.38
C VAL A 77 9.19 -1.98 -8.54
N GLU A 78 9.86 -0.86 -8.26
CA GLU A 78 10.59 -0.08 -9.27
C GLU A 78 12.02 -0.58 -9.47
N ASP A 79 12.66 -1.02 -8.38
CA ASP A 79 14.10 -1.32 -8.37
C ASP A 79 14.49 -2.45 -9.29
N THR A 80 13.54 -3.33 -9.60
CA THR A 80 13.72 -4.48 -10.47
C THR A 80 12.37 -4.88 -11.08
N TYR A 81 12.36 -5.33 -12.34
CA TYR A 81 11.14 -5.83 -12.96
C TYR A 81 10.68 -7.12 -12.28
N ASP A 82 9.47 -7.11 -11.73
CA ASP A 82 8.77 -8.28 -11.21
C ASP A 82 7.43 -8.43 -11.94
N LYS A 83 7.34 -9.44 -12.81
CA LYS A 83 6.15 -9.75 -13.60
C LYS A 83 4.92 -10.10 -12.74
N ASN A 84 5.12 -10.51 -11.49
CA ASN A 84 4.04 -10.95 -10.60
C ASN A 84 3.46 -9.79 -9.76
N CYS A 85 4.18 -8.68 -9.61
CA CYS A 85 3.82 -7.59 -8.69
C CYS A 85 2.48 -6.92 -9.04
N ILE A 86 2.37 -6.40 -10.27
CA ILE A 86 1.14 -5.73 -10.74
C ILE A 86 -0.07 -6.67 -10.77
N PRO A 87 -0.03 -7.84 -11.46
CA PRO A 87 -1.18 -8.73 -11.49
C PRO A 87 -1.51 -9.25 -10.09
N GLY A 88 -0.51 -9.45 -9.25
CA GLY A 88 -0.70 -9.98 -7.91
C GLY A 88 -1.39 -9.00 -6.96
N LYS A 89 -0.91 -7.76 -6.91
CA LYS A 89 -1.57 -6.67 -6.15
C LYS A 89 -2.99 -6.43 -6.62
N ARG A 90 -3.21 -6.41 -7.94
CA ARG A 90 -4.56 -6.22 -8.51
C ARG A 90 -5.50 -7.36 -8.07
N PHE A 91 -5.04 -8.61 -8.18
CA PHE A 91 -5.82 -9.76 -7.73
C PHE A 91 -6.13 -9.70 -6.23
N TRP A 92 -5.11 -9.40 -5.40
CA TRP A 92 -5.29 -9.30 -3.95
C TRP A 92 -6.34 -8.24 -3.61
N ALA A 93 -6.24 -7.05 -4.20
CA ALA A 93 -7.16 -5.95 -3.96
C ALA A 93 -8.59 -6.30 -4.41
N SER A 94 -8.77 -6.81 -5.62
CA SER A 94 -10.11 -7.22 -6.08
C SER A 94 -10.73 -8.31 -5.20
N LYS A 95 -9.96 -9.34 -4.83
CA LYS A 95 -10.44 -10.47 -4.02
C LYS A 95 -10.77 -10.05 -2.58
N ASN A 96 -9.87 -9.32 -1.92
CA ASN A 96 -9.97 -9.04 -0.48
C ASN A 96 -10.78 -7.76 -0.17
N LEU A 97 -10.78 -6.80 -1.08
CA LEU A 97 -11.42 -5.50 -0.87
C LEU A 97 -12.79 -5.40 -1.56
N GLY A 98 -13.07 -6.28 -2.54
CA GLY A 98 -14.32 -6.28 -3.30
C GLY A 98 -14.45 -5.09 -4.25
N ILE A 99 -13.34 -4.58 -4.77
CA ILE A 99 -13.30 -3.40 -5.66
C ILE A 99 -12.94 -3.76 -7.10
N SER A 100 -13.50 -3.00 -8.03
CA SER A 100 -13.22 -3.08 -9.45
C SER A 100 -11.81 -2.58 -9.79
N SER A 101 -11.28 -3.06 -10.92
CA SER A 101 -9.91 -2.75 -11.38
C SER A 101 -9.65 -1.26 -11.60
N ASN A 102 -10.68 -0.49 -11.99
CA ASN A 102 -10.58 0.97 -12.17
C ASN A 102 -10.38 1.75 -10.85
N LYS A 103 -10.58 1.12 -9.68
CA LYS A 103 -10.27 1.70 -8.36
C LYS A 103 -8.88 1.32 -7.85
N ILE A 104 -8.06 0.65 -8.67
CA ILE A 104 -6.75 0.13 -8.28
C ILE A 104 -5.68 0.83 -9.12
N ASN A 105 -5.08 1.87 -8.55
CA ASN A 105 -4.00 2.63 -9.15
C ASN A 105 -2.64 2.04 -8.72
N LEU A 106 -1.99 1.33 -9.65
CA LEU A 106 -0.65 0.77 -9.44
C LEU A 106 0.36 1.63 -10.20
N VAL A 107 1.17 2.38 -9.47
CA VAL A 107 2.04 3.43 -10.02
C VAL A 107 3.46 3.34 -9.47
N LYS A 108 4.37 4.18 -9.95
CA LYS A 108 5.65 4.42 -9.26
C LYS A 108 5.41 5.23 -7.99
N ARG A 109 6.28 5.09 -6.98
CA ARG A 109 6.16 5.83 -5.73
C ARG A 109 6.09 7.33 -5.96
N VAL A 110 6.99 7.85 -6.80
CA VAL A 110 7.04 9.29 -7.15
C VAL A 110 5.76 9.78 -7.84
N GLN A 111 5.03 8.90 -8.52
CA GLN A 111 3.79 9.26 -9.22
C GLN A 111 2.60 9.40 -8.28
N LYS A 112 2.66 8.89 -7.04
CA LYS A 112 1.58 9.07 -6.05
C LYS A 112 1.24 10.55 -5.85
N GLN A 113 2.23 11.44 -5.89
CA GLN A 113 2.02 12.89 -5.76
C GLN A 113 1.13 13.50 -6.87
N GLN A 114 1.00 12.83 -8.02
CA GLN A 114 0.19 13.32 -9.16
C GLN A 114 -1.32 13.15 -8.90
N PHE A 115 -1.69 12.35 -7.90
CA PHE A 115 -3.07 12.15 -7.47
C PHE A 115 -3.52 13.21 -6.44
N ALA A 116 -2.61 14.07 -6.01
CA ALA A 116 -2.92 15.12 -5.06
C ALA A 116 -3.85 16.18 -5.67
N LYS A 117 -4.94 16.44 -4.95
CA LYS A 117 -5.92 17.50 -5.22
C LYS A 117 -6.39 18.06 -3.87
N LYS A 118 -6.92 19.30 -3.86
CA LYS A 118 -7.39 20.00 -2.65
C LYS A 118 -8.24 19.14 -1.70
N ASP A 119 -9.12 18.32 -2.28
CA ASP A 119 -10.07 17.46 -1.55
C ASP A 119 -9.69 15.97 -1.58
N ALA A 120 -8.41 15.65 -1.80
CA ALA A 120 -7.89 14.29 -1.75
C ALA A 120 -7.09 14.03 -0.47
N ILE A 121 -7.22 12.82 0.09
CA ILE A 121 -6.48 12.35 1.26
C ILE A 121 -5.67 11.11 0.86
N LEU A 122 -4.37 11.09 1.15
CA LEU A 122 -3.52 9.90 1.04
C LEU A 122 -3.28 9.27 2.41
N ILE A 123 -3.53 7.96 2.55
CA ILE A 123 -3.09 7.13 3.68
C ILE A 123 -1.97 6.23 3.18
N ASP A 124 -0.77 6.40 3.73
CA ASP A 124 0.44 5.73 3.27
C ASP A 124 1.38 5.55 4.47
N ASP A 125 2.11 4.44 4.53
CA ASP A 125 3.04 4.17 5.62
C ASP A 125 4.36 4.94 5.44
N TYR A 126 4.70 5.32 4.19
CA TYR A 126 5.97 5.96 3.89
C TYR A 126 5.88 7.49 3.97
N PRO A 127 6.53 8.15 4.96
CA PRO A 127 6.36 9.58 5.21
C PRO A 127 6.69 10.49 4.01
N LYS A 128 7.64 10.10 3.17
CA LYS A 128 8.00 10.88 1.97
C LYS A 128 6.84 10.96 0.98
N ASN A 129 6.13 9.84 0.74
CA ASN A 129 4.98 9.84 -0.18
C ASN A 129 3.89 10.78 0.35
N VAL A 130 3.62 10.74 1.67
CA VAL A 130 2.65 11.62 2.33
C VAL A 130 3.05 13.09 2.23
N ASN A 131 4.32 13.41 2.45
CA ASN A 131 4.83 14.77 2.38
C ASN A 131 4.80 15.33 0.95
N GLU A 132 5.19 14.54 -0.04
CA GLU A 132 5.11 14.92 -1.46
C GLU A 132 3.65 15.13 -1.91
N PHE A 133 2.73 14.27 -1.45
CA PHE A 133 1.30 14.42 -1.72
C PHE A 133 0.73 15.71 -1.12
N ARG A 134 1.11 16.04 0.13
CA ARG A 134 0.74 17.30 0.79
C ARG A 134 1.30 18.52 0.07
N ALA A 135 2.57 18.47 -0.35
CA ALA A 135 3.23 19.55 -1.08
C ALA A 135 2.55 19.87 -2.42
N ARG A 136 1.82 18.90 -3.00
CA ARG A 136 1.01 19.07 -4.22
C ARG A 136 -0.45 19.48 -3.94
N GLY A 137 -0.75 19.95 -2.73
CA GLY A 137 -2.06 20.49 -2.35
C GLY A 137 -3.07 19.44 -1.89
N GLY A 138 -2.66 18.18 -1.76
CA GLY A 138 -3.45 17.14 -1.11
C GLY A 138 -3.35 17.17 0.41
N GLN A 139 -4.12 16.31 1.06
CA GLN A 139 -3.97 16.01 2.48
C GLN A 139 -3.40 14.60 2.64
N GLY A 140 -2.85 14.27 3.80
CA GLY A 140 -2.38 12.90 4.01
C GLY A 140 -2.15 12.52 5.46
N ILE A 141 -2.10 11.23 5.71
CA ILE A 141 -1.92 10.58 7.01
C ILE A 141 -0.80 9.55 6.86
N VAL A 142 0.26 9.72 7.65
CA VAL A 142 1.28 8.68 7.82
C VAL A 142 0.69 7.59 8.71
N HIS A 143 0.47 6.40 8.13
CA HIS A 143 0.02 5.21 8.86
C HIS A 143 1.24 4.50 9.47
N ASN A 144 1.20 4.24 10.77
CA ASN A 144 2.32 3.67 11.51
C ASN A 144 1.94 2.36 12.22
N GLY A 145 0.94 1.64 11.69
CA GLY A 145 0.36 0.45 12.32
C GLY A 145 -0.75 0.76 13.34
N ASP A 146 -0.86 2.00 13.84
CA ASP A 146 -1.97 2.41 14.71
C ASP A 146 -3.22 2.76 13.88
N THR A 147 -4.03 1.73 13.61
CA THR A 147 -5.30 1.87 12.90
C THR A 147 -6.27 2.82 13.61
N SER A 148 -6.31 2.84 14.95
CA SER A 148 -7.21 3.70 15.72
C SER A 148 -6.87 5.18 15.55
N ARG A 149 -5.58 5.52 15.53
CA ARG A 149 -5.10 6.87 15.22
C ARG A 149 -5.46 7.27 13.79
N THR A 150 -5.23 6.41 12.80
CA THR A 150 -5.61 6.69 11.40
C THR A 150 -7.10 6.97 11.27
N LEU A 151 -7.96 6.15 11.88
CA LEU A 151 -9.41 6.36 11.86
C LEU A 151 -9.83 7.66 12.54
N ARG A 152 -9.22 8.03 13.66
CA ARG A 152 -9.49 9.30 14.35
C ARG A 152 -9.12 10.51 13.49
N LEU A 153 -7.98 10.45 12.79
CA LEU A 153 -7.55 11.52 11.88
C LEU A 153 -8.48 11.62 10.68
N LEU A 154 -8.85 10.50 10.06
CA LEU A 154 -9.80 10.47 8.95
C LEU A 154 -11.12 11.15 9.35
N LYS A 155 -11.71 10.78 10.49
CA LYS A 155 -12.95 11.39 10.98
C LYS A 155 -12.88 12.91 11.18
N LYS A 156 -11.70 13.47 11.47
CA LYS A 156 -11.51 14.93 11.61
C LYS A 156 -11.36 15.64 10.26
N MET A 157 -10.96 14.91 9.23
CA MET A 157 -10.67 15.45 7.90
C MET A 157 -11.86 15.31 6.95
N MET A 158 -12.89 14.54 7.30
CA MET A 158 -14.06 14.24 6.48
C MET A 158 -15.25 15.07 6.91
#